data_AF-A0A1N7MR74-F1
#
_entry.id   AF-A0A1N7MR74-F1
#
_cell.length_a   1.000
_cell.length_b   1.000
_cell.length_c   1.000
_cell.angle_alpha   90.00
_cell.angle_beta   90.00
_cell.angle_gamma   90.00
#
_symmetry.space_group_name_H-M   'P 1'
#
loop_
_entity.id
_entity.type
_entity.pdbx_description
1 polymer ?
#
loop_
_entity_poly.entity_id
_entity_poly.type
_entity_poly.pdbx_seq_one_letter_code
_entity_poly.pdbx_strand_id
1 'polypeptide(L)'
;MAKINWKKERGTSMRHAMELCIRFAKDTHNLSVDQIADLMGEASHFTLYKWLESGRMPAIKIRPFEHACRCDYVTYYLACSANKLVINMPTGRKSQHKELNELSIFSHTVIAQLINFWEGKEEQDTVIQSITLLIEDLAHQRGNVAKQQQPELNLEAAE
;
A
#
# COMPACT_ATOMS: atom_id res chain seq x y z
N MET A 1 -1.62 -27.34 -2.91
CA MET A 1 -2.02 -25.99 -3.37
C MET A 1 -0.76 -25.25 -3.81
N ALA A 2 -0.78 -24.60 -4.97
CA ALA A 2 0.37 -23.81 -5.42
C ALA A 2 0.63 -22.65 -4.45
N LYS A 3 1.91 -22.36 -4.16
CA LYS A 3 2.31 -21.29 -3.25
C LYS A 3 1.88 -19.95 -3.85
N ILE A 4 0.91 -19.28 -3.23
CA ILE A 4 0.41 -17.97 -3.67
C ILE A 4 1.53 -16.95 -3.55
N ASN A 5 1.72 -16.13 -4.59
CA ASN A 5 2.62 -15.00 -4.53
C ASN A 5 1.87 -13.74 -4.07
N TRP A 6 1.83 -13.54 -2.76
CA TRP A 6 1.12 -12.44 -2.10
C TRP A 6 1.46 -11.04 -2.63
N LYS A 7 2.66 -10.83 -3.18
CA LYS A 7 3.02 -9.52 -3.76
C LYS A 7 2.22 -9.19 -5.03
N LYS A 8 1.86 -10.20 -5.81
CA LYS A 8 1.18 -10.06 -7.12
C LYS A 8 -0.34 -10.24 -7.02
N GLU A 9 -0.82 -10.91 -5.98
CA GLU A 9 -2.24 -11.22 -5.82
C GLU A 9 -3.09 -9.96 -5.61
N ARG A 10 -4.26 -9.89 -6.25
CA ARG A 10 -5.16 -8.72 -6.15
C ARG A 10 -6.61 -9.18 -6.08
N GLY A 11 -7.40 -8.47 -5.29
CA GLY A 11 -8.85 -8.71 -5.19
C GLY A 11 -9.55 -8.32 -6.49
N THR A 12 -10.47 -9.17 -6.95
CA THR A 12 -11.33 -8.93 -8.13
C THR A 12 -12.73 -8.47 -7.73
N SER A 13 -13.10 -8.65 -6.46
CA SER A 13 -14.34 -8.19 -5.85
C SER A 13 -14.08 -7.85 -4.38
N MET A 14 -14.99 -7.13 -3.73
CA MET A 14 -14.89 -6.82 -2.31
C MET A 14 -14.74 -8.09 -1.45
N ARG A 15 -15.59 -9.09 -1.73
CA ARG A 15 -15.52 -10.40 -1.06
C ARG A 15 -14.19 -11.09 -1.30
N HIS A 16 -13.72 -11.14 -2.56
CA HIS A 16 -12.43 -11.77 -2.86
C HIS A 16 -11.27 -11.04 -2.17
N ALA A 17 -11.28 -9.72 -2.10
CA ALA A 17 -10.28 -8.95 -1.36
C ALA A 17 -10.26 -9.29 0.13
N MET A 18 -11.44 -9.45 0.75
CA MET A 18 -11.54 -9.89 2.15
C MET A 18 -11.05 -11.34 2.35
N GLU A 19 -11.35 -12.23 1.41
CA GLU A 19 -10.83 -13.62 1.43
C GLU A 19 -9.30 -13.64 1.32
N LEU A 20 -8.71 -12.78 0.49
CA LEU A 20 -7.26 -12.63 0.39
C LEU A 20 -6.64 -12.15 1.70
N CYS A 21 -7.27 -11.20 2.40
CA CYS A 21 -6.79 -10.76 3.72
C CYS A 21 -6.70 -11.93 4.72
N ILE A 22 -7.74 -12.76 4.78
CA ILE A 22 -7.78 -13.88 5.73
C ILE A 22 -6.82 -14.98 5.33
N ARG A 23 -6.73 -15.30 4.04
CA ARG A 23 -5.75 -16.30 3.57
C ARG A 23 -4.33 -15.83 3.82
N PHE A 24 -4.03 -14.53 3.60
CA PHE A 24 -2.73 -13.96 3.92
C PHE A 24 -2.41 -14.06 5.43
N ALA A 25 -3.37 -13.70 6.28
CA ALA A 25 -3.23 -13.78 7.72
C ALA A 25 -3.02 -15.23 8.20
N LYS A 26 -3.69 -16.19 7.58
CA LYS A 26 -3.51 -17.61 7.87
C LYS A 26 -2.17 -18.15 7.38
N ASP A 27 -1.81 -17.89 6.12
CA ASP A 27 -0.61 -18.46 5.51
C ASP A 27 0.69 -17.82 6.04
N THR A 28 0.65 -16.52 6.37
CA THR A 28 1.85 -15.76 6.79
C THR A 28 1.96 -15.61 8.30
N HIS A 29 0.83 -15.52 9.01
CA HIS A 29 0.79 -15.24 10.44
C HIS A 29 0.09 -16.32 11.25
N ASN A 30 -0.41 -17.39 10.61
CA ASN A 30 -1.14 -18.49 11.25
C ASN A 30 -2.32 -18.02 12.12
N LEU A 31 -2.98 -16.94 11.71
CA LEU A 31 -4.14 -16.39 12.41
C LEU A 31 -5.43 -17.08 11.93
N SER A 32 -6.28 -17.48 12.88
CA SER A 32 -7.64 -17.93 12.61
C SER A 32 -8.59 -16.75 12.44
N VAL A 33 -9.77 -16.99 11.86
CA VAL A 33 -10.82 -15.96 11.73
C VAL A 33 -11.26 -15.46 13.10
N ASP A 34 -11.31 -16.34 14.09
CA ASP A 34 -11.69 -15.99 15.47
C ASP A 34 -10.64 -15.05 16.09
N GLN A 35 -9.35 -15.36 15.93
CA GLN A 35 -8.27 -14.48 16.38
C GLN A 35 -8.29 -13.11 15.68
N ILE A 36 -8.64 -13.08 14.39
CA ILE A 36 -8.79 -11.82 13.65
C ILE A 36 -9.95 -11.00 14.23
N ALA A 37 -11.09 -11.63 14.51
CA ALA A 37 -12.24 -10.96 15.12
C ALA A 37 -11.91 -10.41 16.52
N ASP A 38 -11.18 -11.17 17.32
CA ASP A 38 -10.71 -10.73 18.64
C ASP A 38 -9.76 -9.51 18.52
N LEU A 39 -8.80 -9.55 17.58
CA LEU A 39 -7.89 -8.42 17.30
C LEU A 39 -8.61 -7.17 16.77
N MET A 40 -9.74 -7.35 16.08
CA MET A 40 -10.60 -6.24 15.66
C MET A 40 -11.43 -5.66 16.81
N GLY A 41 -11.47 -6.32 17.97
CA GLY A 41 -12.34 -5.97 19.09
C GLY A 41 -13.81 -6.24 18.81
N GLU A 42 -14.13 -7.24 17.98
CA GLU A 42 -15.51 -7.67 17.76
C GLU A 42 -16.01 -8.53 18.92
N ALA A 43 -17.27 -8.31 19.33
CA ALA A 43 -17.87 -9.10 20.41
C ALA A 43 -18.12 -10.57 20.01
N SER A 44 -18.12 -10.89 18.71
CA SER A 44 -18.35 -12.25 18.21
C SER A 44 -17.73 -12.46 16.83
N HIS A 45 -16.99 -13.57 16.67
CA HIS A 45 -16.40 -13.99 15.39
C HIS A 45 -17.46 -14.27 14.31
N PHE A 46 -18.69 -14.63 14.69
CA PHE A 46 -19.80 -14.82 13.74
C PHE A 46 -20.12 -13.56 12.94
N THR A 47 -19.90 -12.38 13.51
CA THR A 47 -20.07 -11.10 12.81
C THR A 47 -19.13 -11.01 11.61
N LEU A 48 -17.86 -11.39 11.80
CA LEU A 48 -16.86 -11.38 10.74
C LEU A 48 -17.21 -12.38 9.63
N TYR A 49 -17.68 -13.59 9.99
CA TYR A 49 -18.16 -14.57 9.00
C TYR A 49 -19.32 -14.03 8.14
N LYS A 50 -20.30 -13.34 8.75
CA LYS A 50 -21.41 -12.73 8.00
C LYS A 50 -20.93 -11.63 7.04
N TRP A 51 -19.96 -10.83 7.45
CA TRP A 51 -19.36 -9.82 6.57
C TRP A 51 -18.60 -10.45 5.43
N LEU A 52 -17.88 -11.55 5.66
CA LEU A 52 -17.15 -12.29 4.63
C LEU A 52 -18.09 -12.93 3.61
N GLU A 53 -19.17 -13.54 4.08
CA GLU A 53 -20.17 -14.17 3.22
C GLU A 53 -20.82 -13.14 2.27
N SER A 54 -21.25 -12.00 2.82
CA SER A 54 -21.97 -10.96 2.10
C SER A 54 -21.07 -9.97 1.35
N GLY A 55 -19.79 -9.87 1.73
CA GLY A 55 -18.88 -8.81 1.29
C GLY A 55 -19.24 -7.42 1.84
N ARG A 56 -20.14 -7.33 2.83
CA ARG A 56 -20.67 -6.07 3.37
C ARG A 56 -20.14 -5.79 4.77
N MET A 57 -18.85 -5.47 4.84
CA MET A 57 -18.25 -4.97 6.08
C MET A 57 -18.55 -3.47 6.24
N PRO A 58 -18.93 -2.98 7.44
CA PRO A 58 -19.04 -1.56 7.71
C PRO A 58 -17.73 -0.83 7.40
N ALA A 59 -17.79 0.33 6.73
CA ALA A 59 -16.59 1.04 6.29
C ALA A 59 -15.61 1.35 7.44
N ILE A 60 -16.12 1.67 8.63
CA ILE A 60 -15.33 1.92 9.84
C ILE A 60 -14.51 0.71 10.30
N LYS A 61 -14.90 -0.51 9.90
CA LYS A 61 -14.23 -1.76 10.26
C LYS A 61 -13.18 -2.22 9.25
N ILE A 62 -13.10 -1.60 8.08
CA ILE A 62 -12.11 -1.95 7.05
C ILE A 62 -10.69 -1.81 7.59
N ARG A 63 -10.35 -0.66 8.19
CA ARG A 63 -9.00 -0.43 8.74
C ARG A 63 -8.65 -1.37 9.91
N PRO A 64 -9.51 -1.55 10.93
CA PRO A 64 -9.29 -2.56 11.97
C PRO A 64 -9.08 -3.97 11.41
N PHE A 65 -9.88 -4.38 10.42
CA PHE A 65 -9.78 -5.69 9.79
C PHE A 65 -8.45 -5.89 9.05
N GLU A 66 -8.06 -4.92 8.23
CA GLU A 66 -6.79 -4.94 7.49
C GLU A 66 -5.59 -4.92 8.43
N HIS A 67 -5.67 -4.13 9.51
CA HIS A 67 -4.64 -4.09 10.54
C HIS A 67 -4.51 -5.44 11.27
N ALA A 68 -5.63 -6.07 11.64
CA ALA A 68 -5.63 -7.41 12.23
C ALA A 68 -5.05 -8.47 11.28
N CYS A 69 -5.38 -8.38 9.98
CA CYS A 69 -4.84 -9.27 8.94
C CYS A 69 -3.41 -8.93 8.51
N ARG A 70 -2.89 -7.74 8.89
CA ARG A 70 -1.57 -7.20 8.51
C ARG A 70 -1.37 -7.05 6.99
N CYS A 71 -2.43 -6.71 6.27
CA CYS A 71 -2.41 -6.48 4.83
C CYS A 71 -3.56 -5.58 4.37
N ASP A 72 -3.38 -4.89 3.23
CA ASP A 72 -4.28 -3.84 2.75
C ASP A 72 -5.10 -4.22 1.48
N TYR A 73 -5.43 -5.50 1.26
CA TYR A 73 -6.08 -5.93 0.00
C TYR A 73 -7.44 -5.29 -0.25
N VAL A 74 -8.21 -4.98 0.81
CA VAL A 74 -9.54 -4.35 0.68
C VAL A 74 -9.38 -2.90 0.23
N THR A 75 -8.47 -2.15 0.85
CA THR A 75 -8.11 -0.79 0.49
C THR A 75 -7.56 -0.71 -0.93
N TYR A 76 -6.68 -1.66 -1.31
CA TYR A 76 -6.20 -1.77 -2.69
C TYR A 76 -7.35 -1.97 -3.68
N TYR A 77 -8.26 -2.90 -3.40
CA TYR A 77 -9.40 -3.15 -4.28
C TYR A 77 -10.31 -1.91 -4.41
N LEU A 78 -10.63 -1.23 -3.32
CA LEU A 78 -11.46 -0.03 -3.34
C LEU A 78 -10.82 1.11 -4.15
N ALA A 79 -9.50 1.28 -4.02
CA ALA A 79 -8.80 2.29 -4.79
C ALA A 79 -8.68 1.93 -6.28
N CYS A 80 -8.31 0.68 -6.60
CA CYS A 80 -8.21 0.22 -7.98
C CYS A 80 -9.56 0.25 -8.70
N SER A 81 -10.65 -0.13 -8.03
CA SER A 81 -12.01 -0.03 -8.60
C SER A 81 -12.45 1.41 -8.86
N ALA A 82 -11.88 2.37 -8.13
CA ALA A 82 -12.05 3.80 -8.38
C ALA A 82 -11.01 4.39 -9.37
N ASN A 83 -10.26 3.55 -10.08
CA ASN A 83 -9.15 3.93 -10.97
C ASN A 83 -8.12 4.84 -10.27
N LYS A 84 -7.86 4.60 -8.98
CA LYS A 84 -6.83 5.29 -8.21
C LYS A 84 -5.59 4.41 -8.13
N LEU A 85 -4.43 5.05 -8.23
CA LEU A 85 -3.15 4.43 -7.98
C LEU A 85 -2.87 4.46 -6.47
N VAL A 86 -2.57 3.30 -5.88
CA VAL A 86 -2.15 3.19 -4.47
C VAL A 86 -0.69 2.80 -4.43
N ILE A 87 0.11 3.70 -3.87
CA ILE A 87 1.52 3.48 -3.60
C ILE A 87 1.68 3.38 -2.10
N ASN A 88 2.36 2.33 -1.63
CA ASN A 88 2.73 2.25 -0.23
C ASN A 88 3.68 3.39 0.08
N MET A 89 3.33 4.20 1.07
CA MET A 89 4.20 5.30 1.48
C MET A 89 5.57 4.71 1.86
N PRO A 90 6.66 5.10 1.17
CA PRO A 90 7.97 4.57 1.49
C PRO A 90 8.38 5.13 2.86
N THR A 91 8.48 4.25 3.85
CA THR A 91 9.07 4.62 5.14
C THR A 91 10.57 4.92 4.94
N GLY A 92 11.10 5.88 5.70
CA GLY A 92 12.41 6.58 5.62
C GLY A 92 13.63 5.89 4.97
N ARG A 93 13.68 4.55 4.92
CA ARG A 93 14.82 3.79 4.39
C ARG A 93 14.74 3.39 2.91
N LYS A 94 13.58 3.46 2.23
CA LYS A 94 13.38 2.81 0.91
C LYS A 94 13.38 3.70 -0.36
N SER A 95 13.49 5.02 -0.28
CA SER A 95 13.66 5.83 -1.51
C SER A 95 15.00 5.55 -2.16
N GLN A 96 15.03 5.49 -3.50
CA GLN A 96 16.28 5.37 -4.26
C GLN A 96 17.01 6.72 -4.34
N HIS A 97 16.27 7.83 -4.44
CA HIS A 97 16.83 9.19 -4.46
C HIS A 97 16.52 9.91 -3.15
N LYS A 98 17.35 9.65 -2.13
CA LYS A 98 17.20 10.27 -0.80
C LYS A 98 17.63 11.74 -0.79
N GLU A 99 18.65 12.06 -1.57
CA GLU A 99 19.21 13.40 -1.67
C GLU A 99 18.35 14.29 -2.57
N LEU A 100 18.00 15.49 -2.08
CA LEU A 100 17.17 16.47 -2.81
C LEU A 100 17.72 16.80 -4.20
N ASN A 101 19.04 16.83 -4.36
CA ASN A 101 19.69 17.10 -5.64
C ASN A 101 19.47 15.98 -6.66
N GLU A 102 19.56 14.71 -6.25
CA GLU A 102 19.31 13.57 -7.14
C GLU A 102 17.84 13.53 -7.57
N LEU A 103 16.91 13.80 -6.64
CA LEU A 103 15.49 13.89 -6.94
C LEU A 103 15.19 15.01 -7.93
N SER A 104 15.83 16.18 -7.78
CA SER A 104 15.65 17.29 -8.72
C SER A 104 16.10 16.91 -10.13
N ILE A 105 17.28 16.28 -10.26
CA ILE A 105 17.81 15.82 -11.55
C ILE A 105 16.87 14.79 -12.17
N PHE A 106 16.44 13.79 -11.40
CA PHE A 106 15.54 12.76 -11.88
C PHE A 106 14.18 13.34 -12.30
N SER A 107 13.61 14.26 -11.53
CA SER A 107 12.37 14.96 -11.88
C SER A 107 12.46 15.65 -13.23
N HIS A 108 13.55 16.37 -13.50
CA HIS A 108 13.76 17.02 -14.79
C HIS A 108 13.91 16.03 -15.94
N THR A 109 14.58 14.90 -15.73
CA THR A 109 14.70 13.82 -16.72
C THR A 109 13.34 13.24 -17.07
N VAL A 110 12.49 12.93 -16.07
CA VAL A 110 11.14 12.38 -16.31
C VAL A 110 10.25 13.39 -17.04
N ILE A 111 10.33 14.67 -16.70
CA ILE A 111 9.62 15.74 -17.42
C ILE A 111 10.08 15.81 -18.89
N ALA A 112 11.39 15.68 -19.15
CA ALA A 112 11.91 15.64 -20.52
C ALA A 112 11.43 14.41 -21.29
N GLN A 113 11.38 13.23 -20.65
CA GLN A 113 10.81 12.02 -21.26
C GLN A 113 9.33 12.18 -21.59
N LEU A 114 8.55 12.84 -20.73
CA LEU A 114 7.16 13.18 -20.98
C LEU A 114 6.98 14.06 -22.23
N ILE A 115 7.82 15.08 -22.40
CA ILE A 115 7.81 15.94 -23.59
C ILE A 115 8.15 15.10 -24.83
N ASN A 116 9.22 14.30 -24.76
CA ASN A 116 9.65 13.43 -25.86
C ASN A 116 8.58 12.39 -26.25
N PHE A 117 7.82 11.88 -25.28
CA PHE A 117 6.71 10.96 -25.53
C PHE A 117 5.59 11.60 -26.37
N TRP A 118 5.18 12.82 -26.02
CA TRP A 118 4.18 13.56 -26.79
C TRP A 118 4.68 13.99 -28.18
N GLU A 119 5.99 14.06 -28.36
CA GLU A 119 6.64 14.24 -29.67
C GLU A 119 6.85 12.91 -30.43
N GLY A 120 6.44 11.76 -29.87
CA GLY A 120 6.55 10.44 -30.49
C GLY A 120 7.95 9.83 -30.47
N LYS A 121 8.84 10.31 -29.60
CA LYS A 121 10.26 9.92 -29.53
C LYS A 121 10.60 8.95 -28.38
N GLU A 122 9.60 8.61 -27.57
CA GLU A 122 9.77 7.77 -26.38
C GLU A 122 8.67 6.71 -26.31
N GLU A 123 8.96 5.60 -25.63
CA GLU A 123 8.02 4.49 -25.47
C GLU A 123 7.06 4.73 -24.30
N GLN A 124 5.78 4.42 -24.50
CA GLN A 124 4.73 4.60 -23.50
C GLN A 124 5.04 3.90 -22.17
N ASP A 125 5.47 2.64 -22.21
CA ASP A 125 5.72 1.84 -21.00
C ASP A 125 6.92 2.37 -20.21
N THR A 126 7.97 2.82 -20.90
CA THR A 126 9.16 3.44 -20.29
C THR A 126 8.80 4.73 -19.56
N VAL A 127 7.98 5.58 -20.18
CA VAL A 127 7.56 6.86 -19.59
C VAL A 127 6.65 6.64 -18.37
N ILE A 128 5.72 5.67 -18.45
CA ILE A 128 4.84 5.31 -17.32
C ILE A 128 5.66 4.80 -16.13
N GLN A 129 6.68 3.98 -16.36
CA GLN A 129 7.57 3.49 -15.30
C GLN A 129 8.33 4.64 -14.65
N SER A 130 8.95 5.53 -15.44
CA SER A 130 9.66 6.71 -14.95
C SER A 130 8.77 7.64 -14.10
N ILE A 131 7.54 7.90 -14.56
CA ILE A 131 6.55 8.69 -13.81
C ILE A 131 6.21 8.01 -12.48
N THR A 132 5.99 6.70 -12.50
CA THR A 132 5.64 5.94 -11.30
C THR A 132 6.75 6.03 -10.26
N LEU A 133 8.01 5.84 -10.67
CA LEU A 133 9.18 5.99 -9.79
C LEU A 133 9.27 7.41 -9.22
N LEU A 134 9.07 8.43 -10.04
CA LEU A 134 9.08 9.82 -9.56
C LEU A 134 7.98 10.08 -8.53
N ILE A 135 6.77 9.55 -8.73
CA ILE A 135 5.68 9.68 -7.75
C ILE A 135 6.04 8.98 -6.44
N GLU A 136 6.70 7.82 -6.49
CA GLU A 136 7.18 7.11 -5.30
C GLU A 136 8.20 7.95 -4.51
N ASP A 137 9.18 8.54 -5.19
CA ASP A 137 10.20 9.38 -4.54
C ASP A 137 9.63 10.71 -4.00
N LEU A 138 8.70 11.35 -4.74
CA LEU A 138 8.00 12.53 -4.24
C LEU A 138 7.11 12.20 -3.04
N ALA A 139 6.45 11.03 -3.04
CA ALA A 139 5.71 10.55 -1.88
C ALA A 139 6.63 10.35 -0.68
N HIS A 140 7.84 9.82 -0.89
CA HIS A 140 8.85 9.73 0.17
C HIS A 140 9.19 11.09 0.79
N GLN A 141 9.50 12.08 -0.05
CA GLN A 141 9.84 13.42 0.45
C GLN A 141 8.67 14.07 1.19
N ARG A 142 7.43 13.89 0.71
CA ARG A 142 6.23 14.32 1.44
C ARG A 142 6.17 13.71 2.84
N GLY A 143 6.56 12.45 2.99
CA GLY A 143 6.65 11.77 4.29
C GLY A 143 7.73 12.37 5.19
N ASN A 144 8.91 12.65 4.65
CA ASN A 144 10.00 13.28 5.39
C ASN A 144 9.63 14.71 5.86
N VAL A 145 8.97 15.49 5.00
CA VAL A 145 8.46 16.82 5.35
C VAL A 145 7.39 16.74 6.45
N ALA A 146 6.46 15.78 6.36
CA ALA A 146 5.45 15.57 7.40
C ALA A 146 6.07 15.19 8.75
N LYS A 147 7.15 14.40 8.75
CA LYS A 147 7.92 14.03 9.95
C LYS A 147 8.67 15.20 10.56
N GLN A 148 9.02 16.24 9.81
CA GLN A 148 9.66 17.43 10.37
C GLN A 148 8.78 18.13 11.44
N GLN A 149 7.45 17.96 11.39
CA GLN A 149 6.53 18.45 12.42
C GLN A 149 6.49 17.58 13.68
N GLN A 150 7.06 16.36 13.64
CA GLN A 150 7.19 15.45 14.78
C GLN A 150 8.67 15.10 14.95
N PRO A 151 9.47 15.91 15.68
CA PRO A 151 10.86 15.57 15.94
C PRO A 151 10.90 14.19 16.61
N GLU A 152 11.40 13.19 15.88
CA GLU A 152 11.67 11.87 16.44
C GLU A 152 12.67 12.07 17.59
N LEU A 153 12.45 11.40 18.73
CA LEU A 153 13.41 11.39 19.83
C LEU A 153 14.76 10.89 19.28
N ASN A 154 15.75 11.77 19.15
CA ASN A 154 17.13 11.38 18.87
C ASN A 154 17.67 10.63 20.10
N LEU A 155 17.55 9.31 20.09
CA LEU A 155 18.06 8.43 21.15
C LEU A 155 19.58 8.19 21.07
N GLU A 156 20.31 8.97 20.26
CA GLU A 156 21.77 8.84 20.10
C GLU A 156 22.59 9.79 21.00
N ALA A 157 21.98 10.41 22.02
CA ALA A 157 22.68 11.28 22.98
C ALA A 157 22.67 10.73 24.41
N ALA A 158 22.78 9.41 24.56
CA ALA A 158 22.97 8.74 25.85
C ALA A 158 23.98 7.60 25.70
N GLU A 159 25.26 7.96 25.49
CA GLU A 159 26.45 7.27 25.99
C GLU A 159 27.71 8.12 25.77
#